data_AF-A0A328U057-F1
#
_entry.id   AF-A0A328U057-F1
#
_cell.length_a   1.000
_cell.length_b   1.000
_cell.length_c   1.000
_cell.angle_alpha   90.00
_cell.angle_beta   90.00
_cell.angle_gamma   90.00
#
_symmetry.space_group_name_H-M   'P 1'
#
loop_
_entity.id
_entity.type
_entity.pdbx_description
1 polymer ?
#
loop_
_entity_poly.entity_id
_entity_poly.type
_entity_poly.pdbx_seq_one_letter_code
_entity_poly.pdbx_strand_id
1 'polypeptide(L)'
;MRSILVLMMTFMVLIGSAAQVSAEPQYAKWGRLAMKETMHKYHAEIVDYKHVGRKVEDAGLMSETFRLLLSKGARKFEVTVRIWFEQHSEKVVRIQFMEDGKVDGLPTFSPMI
;
A
#
# COMPACT_ATOMS: atom_id res chain seq x y z
N MET A 1 10.92 -0.65 57.61
CA MET A 1 9.66 -1.09 56.95
C MET A 1 9.24 -0.22 55.76
N ARG A 2 9.57 1.08 55.72
CA ARG A 2 9.28 1.95 54.55
C ARG A 2 10.10 1.65 53.28
N SER A 3 11.32 1.12 53.40
CA SER A 3 12.20 0.88 52.25
C SER A 3 11.93 -0.42 51.47
N ILE A 4 11.23 -1.39 52.06
CA ILE A 4 10.91 -2.68 51.41
C ILE A 4 9.77 -2.52 50.39
N LEU A 5 8.84 -1.58 50.66
CA LEU A 5 7.72 -1.30 49.76
C LEU A 5 8.19 -0.60 48.46
N VAL A 6 9.20 0.27 48.55
CA VAL A 6 9.75 0.99 47.39
C VAL A 6 10.55 0.05 46.48
N LEU A 7 11.26 -0.94 47.05
CA LEU A 7 12.06 -1.91 46.28
C LEU A 7 11.20 -2.91 45.49
N MET A 8 10.01 -3.27 45.98
CA MET A 8 9.06 -4.07 45.19
C MET A 8 8.39 -3.27 44.07
N MET A 9 8.22 -1.96 44.25
CA MET A 9 7.53 -1.10 43.29
C MET A 9 8.42 -0.72 42.08
N THR A 10 9.74 -0.67 42.25
CA THR A 10 10.69 -0.46 41.13
C THR A 10 10.97 -1.70 40.30
N PHE A 11 10.73 -2.90 40.82
CA PHE A 11 10.96 -4.14 40.07
C PHE A 11 9.90 -4.39 38.98
N MET A 12 8.72 -3.79 39.10
CA MET A 12 7.61 -3.96 38.16
C MET A 12 7.69 -3.03 36.92
N VAL A 13 8.64 -2.10 36.88
CA VAL A 13 8.81 -1.13 35.78
C VAL A 13 9.81 -1.62 34.70
N LEU A 14 10.48 -2.76 34.92
CA LEU A 14 11.48 -3.31 34.00
C LEU A 14 10.95 -4.38 33.02
N ILE A 15 9.64 -4.56 32.93
CA ILE A 15 9.04 -5.44 31.92
C ILE A 15 9.09 -4.71 30.57
N GLY A 16 10.13 -5.02 29.81
CA GLY A 16 10.52 -4.33 28.59
C GLY A 16 9.41 -4.18 27.55
N SER A 17 9.34 -3.00 26.98
CA SER A 17 8.71 -2.76 25.67
C SER A 17 9.50 -3.55 24.63
N ALA A 18 9.14 -4.83 24.41
CA ALA A 18 9.53 -5.54 23.22
C ALA A 18 8.89 -4.79 22.04
N ALA A 19 9.68 -3.97 21.35
CA ALA A 19 9.27 -3.37 20.09
C ALA A 19 8.90 -4.53 19.15
N GLN A 20 7.60 -4.74 18.94
CA GLN A 20 7.12 -5.68 17.95
C GLN A 20 7.58 -5.14 16.59
N VAL A 21 8.69 -5.67 16.08
CA VAL A 21 9.10 -5.49 14.69
C VAL A 21 8.05 -6.22 13.86
N SER A 22 6.94 -5.54 13.57
CA SER A 22 5.96 -6.04 12.61
C SER A 22 6.67 -6.10 11.27
N ALA A 23 6.90 -7.32 10.78
CA ALA A 23 7.43 -7.51 9.44
C ALA A 23 6.54 -6.74 8.45
N GLU A 24 7.16 -5.95 7.57
CA GLU A 24 6.43 -5.20 6.57
C GLU A 24 5.66 -6.18 5.66
N PRO A 25 4.37 -5.92 5.33
CA PRO A 25 3.64 -6.77 4.42
C PRO A 25 4.36 -6.88 3.07
N GLN A 26 4.40 -8.09 2.49
CA GLN A 26 5.11 -8.33 1.23
C GLN A 26 4.64 -7.45 0.07
N TYR A 27 3.39 -6.96 0.09
CA TYR A 27 2.86 -6.08 -0.95
C TYR A 27 3.43 -4.65 -0.88
N ALA A 28 3.96 -4.22 0.26
CA ALA A 28 4.32 -2.82 0.50
C ALA A 28 5.48 -2.35 -0.38
N LYS A 29 6.42 -3.25 -0.71
CA LYS A 29 7.47 -3.04 -1.72
C LYS A 29 6.87 -2.56 -3.05
N TRP A 30 5.82 -3.24 -3.52
CA TRP A 30 5.15 -2.95 -4.78
C TRP A 30 4.29 -1.69 -4.69
N GLY A 31 3.69 -1.42 -3.52
CA GLY A 31 2.97 -0.17 -3.27
C GLY A 31 3.88 1.05 -3.42
N ARG A 32 5.10 1.01 -2.85
CA ARG A 32 6.10 2.08 -3.04
C ARG A 32 6.48 2.28 -4.51
N LEU A 33 6.70 1.19 -5.24
CA LEU A 33 6.99 1.25 -6.66
C LEU A 33 5.83 1.87 -7.45
N ALA A 34 4.59 1.44 -7.17
CA ALA A 34 3.40 1.98 -7.82
C ALA A 34 3.28 3.49 -7.61
N MET A 35 3.47 3.97 -6.38
CA MET A 35 3.44 5.41 -6.08
C MET A 35 4.54 6.18 -6.81
N LYS A 36 5.78 5.69 -6.76
CA LYS A 36 6.93 6.34 -7.42
C LYS A 36 6.71 6.50 -8.93
N GLU A 37 6.36 5.41 -9.61
CA GLU A 37 6.19 5.41 -11.06
C GLU A 37 4.97 6.22 -11.48
N THR A 38 3.92 6.25 -10.65
CA THR A 38 2.74 7.09 -10.89
C THR A 38 3.06 8.57 -10.79
N MET A 39 3.77 9.00 -9.74
CA MET A 39 4.22 10.39 -9.61
C MET A 39 5.12 10.80 -10.77
N HIS A 40 6.01 9.90 -11.21
CA HIS A 40 6.87 10.13 -12.36
C HIS A 40 6.08 10.29 -13.67
N LYS A 41 5.06 9.45 -13.90
CA LYS A 41 4.27 9.47 -15.14
C LYS A 41 3.30 10.65 -15.23
N TYR A 42 2.63 11.01 -14.14
CA TYR A 42 1.54 11.98 -14.17
C TYR A 42 1.95 13.38 -13.70
N HIS A 43 3.10 13.50 -13.01
CA HIS A 43 3.55 14.74 -12.37
C HIS A 43 2.42 15.36 -11.52
N ALA A 44 1.86 14.53 -10.63
CA ALA A 44 0.71 14.85 -9.79
C ALA A 44 0.95 14.26 -8.40
N GLU A 45 0.32 14.86 -7.39
CA GLU A 45 0.39 14.39 -6.01
C GLU A 45 -0.55 13.20 -5.80
N ILE A 46 -0.13 12.23 -4.99
CA ILE A 46 -0.99 11.12 -4.56
C ILE A 46 -1.67 11.54 -3.25
N VAL A 47 -2.99 11.65 -3.26
CA VAL A 47 -3.79 12.07 -2.11
C VAL A 47 -4.43 10.89 -1.37
N ASP A 48 -4.60 9.75 -2.03
CA ASP A 48 -5.06 8.52 -1.41
C ASP A 48 -4.45 7.29 -2.10
N TYR A 49 -4.32 6.21 -1.34
CA TYR A 49 -3.69 4.97 -1.73
C TYR A 49 -4.48 3.77 -1.18
N LYS A 50 -4.81 2.84 -2.07
CA LYS A 50 -5.44 1.57 -1.70
C LYS A 50 -4.77 0.39 -2.39
N HIS A 51 -4.38 -0.60 -1.60
CA HIS A 51 -4.04 -1.93 -2.12
C HIS A 51 -5.32 -2.68 -2.48
N VAL A 52 -5.42 -3.13 -3.74
CA VAL A 52 -6.56 -3.91 -4.24
C VAL A 52 -6.35 -5.40 -3.99
N GLY A 53 -5.14 -5.89 -4.28
CA GLY A 53 -4.79 -7.28 -4.01
C GLY A 53 -3.73 -7.85 -4.94
N ARG A 54 -3.33 -9.07 -4.59
CA ARG A 54 -2.39 -9.92 -5.32
C ARG A 54 -3.13 -10.92 -6.20
N LYS A 55 -2.57 -11.24 -7.37
CA LYS A 55 -3.02 -12.35 -8.21
C LYS A 55 -1.84 -13.21 -8.68
N VAL A 56 -2.03 -14.52 -8.64
CA VAL A 56 -1.16 -15.49 -9.32
C VAL A 56 -1.49 -15.43 -10.81
N GLU A 57 -0.51 -15.10 -11.64
CA GLU A 57 -0.64 -15.12 -13.09
C GLU A 57 0.09 -16.35 -13.66
N ASP A 58 -0.02 -16.54 -14.97
CA ASP A 58 0.63 -17.67 -15.65
C ASP A 58 2.16 -17.51 -15.71
N ALA A 59 2.85 -18.61 -16.05
CA ALA A 59 4.29 -18.64 -16.30
C ALA A 59 5.17 -18.14 -15.12
N GLY A 60 4.74 -18.37 -13.88
CA GLY A 60 5.50 -18.00 -12.68
C GLY A 60 5.51 -16.50 -12.38
N LEU A 61 4.53 -15.77 -12.91
CA LEU A 61 4.33 -14.36 -12.62
C LEU A 61 3.32 -14.16 -11.49
N MET A 62 3.54 -13.12 -10.71
CA MET A 62 2.57 -12.56 -9.79
C MET A 62 2.21 -11.16 -10.26
N SER A 63 1.04 -10.68 -9.87
CA SER A 63 0.70 -9.27 -9.99
C SER A 63 0.16 -8.67 -8.70
N GLU A 64 0.44 -7.40 -8.51
CA GLU A 64 -0.08 -6.57 -7.42
C GLU A 64 -0.80 -5.36 -8.00
N THR A 65 -2.01 -5.12 -7.51
CA THR A 65 -2.88 -4.04 -8.02
C THR A 65 -3.14 -3.00 -6.94
N PHE A 66 -3.05 -1.73 -7.31
CA PHE A 66 -3.23 -0.57 -6.45
C PHE A 66 -4.18 0.43 -7.11
N ARG A 67 -4.99 1.13 -6.31
CA ARG A 67 -5.77 2.30 -6.75
C ARG A 67 -5.21 3.53 -6.06
N LEU A 68 -4.86 4.53 -6.86
CA LEU A 68 -4.24 5.76 -6.41
C LEU A 68 -5.15 6.92 -6.80
N LEU A 69 -5.48 7.79 -5.85
CA LEU A 69 -6.16 9.04 -6.15
C LEU A 69 -5.10 10.12 -6.33
N LEU A 70 -5.07 10.75 -7.51
CA LEU A 70 -4.12 11.79 -7.84
C LEU A 70 -4.80 13.17 -7.79
N SER A 71 -4.00 14.18 -7.49
CA SER A 71 -4.37 15.59 -7.55
C SER A 71 -3.39 16.35 -8.43
N LYS A 72 -3.90 17.01 -9.48
CA LYS A 72 -3.13 17.86 -10.38
C LYS A 72 -3.84 19.19 -10.56
N GLY A 73 -3.45 20.17 -9.73
CA GLY A 73 -4.16 21.46 -9.63
C GLY A 73 -5.58 21.24 -9.11
N ALA A 74 -6.59 21.66 -9.88
CA ALA A 74 -8.00 21.49 -9.53
C ALA A 74 -8.58 20.10 -9.88
N ARG A 75 -7.85 19.29 -10.66
CA ARG A 75 -8.35 17.99 -11.13
C ARG A 75 -7.92 16.88 -10.18
N LYS A 76 -8.89 16.09 -9.71
CA LYS A 76 -8.66 14.79 -9.08
C LYS A 76 -9.08 13.67 -10.02
N PHE A 77 -8.29 12.60 -10.04
CA PHE A 77 -8.59 11.45 -10.88
C PHE A 77 -7.94 10.21 -10.30
N GLU A 78 -8.53 9.06 -10.56
CA GLU A 78 -8.05 7.80 -10.03
C GLU A 78 -7.22 7.05 -11.08
N VAL A 79 -6.13 6.45 -10.64
CA VAL A 79 -5.26 5.61 -11.45
C VAL A 79 -5.16 4.24 -10.81
N THR A 80 -5.57 3.22 -11.55
CA THR A 80 -5.29 1.82 -11.21
C THR A 80 -3.91 1.46 -11.76
N VAL A 81 -3.02 1.03 -10.86
CA VAL A 81 -1.68 0.58 -11.19
C VAL A 81 -1.59 -0.92 -10.98
N ARG A 82 -1.09 -1.64 -11.98
CA ARG A 82 -0.87 -3.08 -11.91
C ARG A 82 0.57 -3.40 -12.24
N ILE A 83 1.25 -4.10 -11.33
CA ILE A 83 2.66 -4.46 -11.46
C ILE A 83 2.73 -5.97 -11.60
N TRP A 84 3.37 -6.47 -12.65
CA TRP A 84 3.71 -7.88 -12.83
C TRP A 84 5.18 -8.10 -12.54
N PHE A 85 5.47 -9.16 -11.79
CA PHE A 85 6.83 -9.54 -11.44
C PHE A 85 6.98 -11.05 -11.38
N GLU A 86 8.20 -11.54 -11.60
CA GLU A 86 8.53 -12.96 -11.45
C GLU A 86 8.44 -13.37 -9.97
N GLN A 87 7.76 -14.48 -9.68
CA GLN A 87 7.52 -14.93 -8.29
C GLN A 87 8.82 -15.22 -7.52
N HIS A 88 9.85 -15.73 -8.19
CA HIS A 88 11.10 -16.16 -7.55
C HIS A 88 12.15 -15.06 -7.47
N SER A 89 12.36 -14.33 -8.56
CA SER A 89 13.41 -13.30 -8.66
C SER A 89 12.91 -11.91 -8.23
N GLU A 90 11.59 -11.74 -8.11
CA GLU A 90 10.92 -10.44 -7.92
C GLU A 90 11.31 -9.39 -8.98
N LYS A 91 11.75 -9.85 -10.16
CA LYS A 91 12.04 -8.98 -11.28
C LYS A 91 10.74 -8.43 -11.85
N VAL A 92 10.62 -7.11 -11.93
CA VAL A 92 9.48 -6.45 -12.56
C VAL A 92 9.52 -6.70 -14.06
N VAL A 93 8.40 -7.22 -14.58
CA VAL A 93 8.22 -7.53 -16.00
C VAL A 93 7.38 -6.46 -16.68
N ARG A 94 6.39 -5.91 -15.98
CA ARG A 94 5.47 -4.91 -16.55
C ARG A 94 4.87 -4.04 -15.46
N ILE A 95 4.66 -2.76 -15.77
CA ILE A 95 3.80 -1.86 -14.99
C ILE A 95 2.77 -1.27 -15.95
N GLN A 96 1.50 -1.39 -15.60
CA GLN A 96 0.38 -0.80 -16.35
C GLN A 96 -0.32 0.24 -15.50
N PHE A 97 -0.71 1.35 -16.15
CA PHE A 97 -1.49 2.42 -15.56
C PHE A 97 -2.80 2.52 -16.34
N MET A 98 -3.91 2.55 -15.62
CA MET A 98 -5.24 2.76 -16.18
C MET A 98 -5.86 3.91 -15.42
N GLU A 99 -6.06 5.04 -16.10
CA GLU A 99 -6.81 6.15 -15.54
C GLU A 99 -8.29 5.82 -15.62
N ASP A 100 -8.97 5.79 -14.47
CA ASP A 100 -10.43 5.70 -14.46
C ASP A 100 -10.96 7.09 -14.81
N GLY A 101 -11.53 7.21 -16.01
CA GLY A 101 -12.11 8.45 -16.55
C GLY A 101 -13.39 8.92 -15.84
N LYS A 102 -13.53 8.65 -14.54
CA LYS A 102 -14.63 9.16 -13.71
C LYS A 102 -14.45 10.66 -13.53
N VAL A 103 -14.91 11.40 -14.54
CA VAL A 103 -15.24 12.83 -14.45
C VAL A 103 -16.25 12.97 -13.31
N ASP A 104 -15.98 13.90 -12.40
CA ASP A 104 -16.76 14.18 -11.19
C ASP A 104 -18.28 13.98 -11.36
N GLY A 105 -18.90 13.15 -10.50
CA GLY A 105 -20.30 13.33 -10.13
C GLY A 105 -21.32 12.19 -10.27
N LEU A 106 -20.98 10.95 -10.67
CA LEU A 106 -21.98 9.86 -10.74
C LEU A 106 -21.53 8.54 -10.10
N PRO A 107 -22.29 7.99 -9.13
CA PRO A 107 -22.03 6.66 -8.59
C PRO A 107 -22.52 5.61 -9.58
N THR A 108 -21.59 4.93 -10.26
CA THR A 108 -21.89 3.64 -10.90
C THR A 108 -21.83 2.53 -9.86
N PHE A 109 -22.91 2.38 -9.10
CA PHE A 109 -23.32 1.07 -8.60
C PHE A 109 -24.59 0.69 -9.34
N SER A 110 -24.48 -0.29 -10.24
CA SER A 110 -25.53 -1.29 -10.36
C SER A 110 -24.90 -2.57 -10.92
N PRO A 111 -24.84 -3.67 -10.16
CA PRO A 111 -24.66 -4.97 -10.78
C PRO A 111 -25.95 -5.25 -11.55
N MET A 112 -25.85 -5.25 -12.87
CA MET A 112 -26.93 -5.78 -13.69
C MET A 112 -26.71 -7.29 -13.77
N ILE A 113 -27.72 -8.00 -13.26
CA ILE A 113 -28.00 -9.44 -13.37
C ILE A 113 -27.23 -10.34 -12.39
#